data_AF-A0A7S4GJ94-F1
#
_entry.id   AF-A0A7S4GJ94-F1
#
_cell.length_a   1.000
_cell.length_b   1.000
_cell.length_c   1.000
_cell.angle_alpha   90.00
_cell.angle_beta   90.00
_cell.angle_gamma   90.00
#
_symmetry.space_group_name_H-M   'P 1'
#
loop_
_entity.id
_entity.type
_entity.pdbx_description
1 polymer ?
#
loop_
_entity_poly.entity_id
_entity_poly.type
_entity_poly.pdbx_seq_one_letter_code
_entity_poly.pdbx_strand_id
1 'polypeptide(L)'
;FFSENMPKHGLDNPGYGPAKAARTYGYPATTAQGAAELMEKYHREGRLDMYKFDESIVKDLDACGPEGAVRALELFCEVDASGIRNQSGFLKGIINKVRNPFPCNRPKDGFVPPPVPEAPVKPKLQVPPGSTYWDVLKQYNDAGLMDMKQLDASIISDLDTLPQPQAIRAVEAYAAADFSNIRNPCGFMKTIINSLKMEESAEGKADDVVLAPMVQLHLDSAVQKGIIGSHQVDAAIKCQLAALEPNVAIRVLADFSMTDPSSISNKPGFLMSIIKRHKMGRSATLGVAISAENSKAIIDTLQEYHAAGKLDMTEFDGAILRDLETLPHSAAVKAIESYMVADHTHIRNRCGFMKGIINLLRKDPSSVAAAGAELDPAVKKLLDSAVEQGHIAEGQCDAALLATLASFEPAEATTILTEFMEAAPTSVQNKAGFLCSIMKRHREAAGPAAPPGTNTTPVREFLKQLHDAGKFDMHKMDECIIQDLEAMPPGGGTRALELYAAADHASIRNMSGFMKGIINKLRREGFGPPGQRVPIDPPSSGSSWGQPPGAWTQPGKGK
;
A
#
# COMPACT_ATOMS: atom_id res chain seq x y z
N PHE A 1 12.22 66.78 -9.55
CA PHE A 1 13.22 67.34 -8.61
C PHE A 1 13.05 66.80 -7.19
N PHE A 2 12.67 65.52 -7.05
CA PHE A 2 12.55 64.84 -5.76
C PHE A 2 13.07 63.42 -5.96
N SER A 3 14.29 63.15 -5.49
CA SER A 3 14.82 61.81 -5.20
C SER A 3 16.32 61.96 -4.94
N GLU A 4 16.72 61.99 -3.68
CA GLU A 4 18.01 61.45 -3.24
C GLU A 4 18.04 61.47 -1.71
N ASN A 5 17.81 60.30 -1.10
CA ASN A 5 18.44 59.80 0.13
C ASN A 5 17.60 58.68 0.75
N MET A 6 17.85 57.45 0.33
CA MET A 6 17.74 56.28 1.23
C MET A 6 18.86 55.27 0.91
N PRO A 7 19.50 54.69 1.93
CA PRO A 7 20.65 53.78 1.77
C PRO A 7 20.20 52.37 1.36
N LYS A 8 20.89 51.81 0.37
CA LYS A 8 20.75 50.42 -0.05
C LYS A 8 21.44 49.51 0.98
N HIS A 9 20.67 48.74 1.74
CA HIS A 9 21.19 47.60 2.48
C HIS A 9 21.38 46.40 1.54
N GLY A 10 22.55 45.78 1.64
CA GLY A 10 23.01 44.71 0.75
C GLY A 10 22.32 43.37 0.96
N LEU A 11 22.10 42.69 -0.17
CA LEU A 11 21.85 41.26 -0.26
C LEU A 11 22.67 40.72 -1.44
N ASP A 12 23.98 40.61 -1.24
CA ASP A 12 24.85 39.75 -2.05
C ASP A 12 25.12 38.49 -1.23
N ASN A 13 24.32 37.45 -1.45
CA ASN A 13 24.62 36.10 -0.97
C ASN A 13 24.75 35.18 -2.20
N PRO A 14 25.95 35.01 -2.78
CA PRO A 14 26.15 34.16 -3.95
C PRO A 14 26.45 32.73 -3.49
N GLY A 15 25.42 32.01 -3.05
CA GLY A 15 25.58 30.63 -2.60
C GLY A 15 24.30 29.82 -2.79
N TYR A 16 24.38 28.82 -3.66
CA TYR A 16 23.33 27.86 -4.05
C TYR A 16 22.42 28.29 -5.21
N GLY A 17 22.98 28.23 -6.43
CA GLY A 17 22.23 28.03 -7.67
C GLY A 17 22.50 26.62 -8.24
N PRO A 18 21.50 25.94 -8.82
CA PRO A 18 21.62 24.56 -9.37
C PRO A 18 22.61 24.41 -10.53
N ALA A 19 23.11 25.53 -11.10
CA ALA A 19 24.06 25.52 -12.21
C ALA A 19 25.44 24.92 -11.88
N LYS A 20 25.83 24.79 -10.60
CA LYS A 20 27.13 24.20 -10.22
C LYS A 20 27.09 22.68 -10.02
N ALA A 21 25.94 22.08 -9.77
CA ALA A 21 25.83 20.62 -9.63
C ALA A 21 26.10 19.90 -10.97
N ALA A 22 25.72 20.51 -12.09
CA ALA A 22 25.92 19.94 -13.43
C ALA A 22 27.38 19.94 -13.92
N ARG A 23 28.27 20.76 -13.34
CA ARG A 23 29.69 20.85 -13.78
C ARG A 23 30.63 19.86 -13.09
N THR A 24 30.18 19.16 -12.05
CA THR A 24 31.07 18.34 -11.20
C THR A 24 31.16 16.88 -11.65
N TYR A 25 30.29 16.42 -12.56
CA TYR A 25 30.31 15.06 -13.10
C TYR A 25 30.37 15.12 -14.62
N GLY A 26 31.56 14.92 -15.17
CA GLY A 26 31.84 15.00 -16.60
C GLY A 26 30.99 14.02 -17.41
N TYR A 27 29.93 14.54 -18.02
CA TYR A 27 29.23 13.92 -19.13
C TYR A 27 29.63 14.62 -20.45
N PRO A 28 29.88 13.86 -21.53
CA PRO A 28 30.38 14.44 -22.78
C PRO A 28 29.32 15.34 -23.43
N ALA A 29 29.78 16.53 -23.82
CA ALA A 29 28.99 17.56 -24.46
C ALA A 29 28.75 17.25 -25.94
N THR A 30 27.63 16.60 -26.24
CA THR A 30 26.95 16.73 -27.55
C THR A 30 25.46 16.45 -27.36
N THR A 31 24.61 17.45 -27.61
CA THR A 31 23.11 17.48 -27.64
C THR A 31 22.29 17.61 -26.35
N ALA A 32 22.87 17.55 -25.15
CA ALA A 32 22.13 17.62 -23.87
C ALA A 32 21.95 19.03 -23.27
N GLN A 33 21.69 20.05 -24.10
CA GLN A 33 21.31 21.41 -23.65
C GLN A 33 19.77 21.62 -23.61
N GLY A 34 18.98 20.55 -23.67
CA GLY A 34 17.56 20.56 -24.10
C GLY A 34 16.54 21.20 -23.15
N ALA A 35 16.24 20.57 -22.01
CA ALA A 35 15.11 20.99 -21.17
C ALA A 35 15.46 21.99 -20.06
N ALA A 36 16.61 21.81 -19.40
CA ALA A 36 17.00 22.64 -18.26
C ALA A 36 17.23 24.12 -18.65
N GLU A 37 17.92 24.36 -19.76
CA GLU A 37 18.12 25.71 -20.30
C GLU A 37 16.79 26.34 -20.74
N LEU A 38 15.86 25.52 -21.26
CA LEU A 38 14.54 25.99 -21.64
C LEU A 38 13.72 26.40 -20.41
N MET A 39 13.72 25.59 -19.35
CA MET A 39 13.06 25.95 -18.08
C MET A 39 13.68 27.21 -17.46
N GLU A 40 15.01 27.36 -17.51
CA GLU A 40 15.68 28.56 -17.03
C GLU A 40 15.29 29.80 -17.86
N LYS A 41 15.17 29.67 -19.18
CA LYS A 41 14.67 30.74 -20.06
C LYS A 41 13.26 31.18 -19.67
N TYR A 42 12.33 30.24 -19.54
CA TYR A 42 10.94 30.53 -19.13
C TYR A 42 10.85 31.11 -17.71
N HIS A 43 11.76 30.69 -16.83
CA HIS A 43 11.87 31.26 -15.49
C HIS A 43 12.36 32.70 -15.50
N ARG A 44 13.38 33.01 -16.32
CA ARG A 44 13.90 34.38 -16.49
C ARG A 44 12.86 35.31 -17.12
N GLU A 45 11.99 34.78 -17.97
CA GLU A 45 10.83 35.49 -18.54
C GLU A 45 9.68 35.69 -17.53
N GLY A 46 9.77 35.12 -16.32
CA GLY A 46 8.73 35.21 -15.30
C GLY A 46 7.48 34.39 -15.59
N ARG A 47 7.53 33.48 -16.58
CA ARG A 47 6.40 32.64 -17.00
C ARG A 47 6.27 31.37 -16.19
N LEU A 48 7.36 30.92 -15.56
CA LEU A 48 7.44 29.68 -14.80
C LEU A 48 8.35 29.85 -13.57
N ASP A 49 8.03 29.18 -12.47
CA ASP A 49 8.90 29.12 -11.30
C ASP A 49 9.65 27.78 -11.27
N MET A 50 10.89 27.75 -11.75
CA MET A 50 11.66 26.53 -11.92
C MET A 50 11.88 25.77 -10.59
N TYR A 51 11.88 26.48 -9.46
CA TYR A 51 12.11 25.88 -8.13
C TYR A 51 10.91 25.08 -7.61
N LYS A 52 9.76 25.14 -8.28
CA LYS A 52 8.57 24.32 -7.98
C LYS A 52 8.57 22.96 -8.67
N PHE A 53 9.58 22.67 -9.49
CA PHE A 53 9.69 21.44 -10.26
C PHE A 53 10.85 20.58 -9.76
N ASP A 54 10.59 19.28 -9.63
CA ASP A 54 11.62 18.32 -9.27
C ASP A 54 12.49 17.92 -10.49
N GLU A 55 13.63 17.27 -10.22
CA GLU A 55 14.54 16.79 -11.27
C GLU A 55 13.89 15.78 -12.22
N SER A 56 12.81 15.12 -11.79
CA SER A 56 12.10 14.14 -12.63
C SER A 56 11.37 14.82 -13.80
N ILE A 57 10.90 16.05 -13.60
CA ILE A 57 10.28 16.85 -14.67
C ILE A 57 11.29 17.20 -15.77
N VAL A 58 12.52 17.55 -15.38
CA VAL A 58 13.59 17.86 -16.36
C VAL A 58 13.90 16.61 -17.20
N LYS A 59 14.04 15.45 -16.55
CA LYS A 59 14.25 14.16 -17.23
C LYS A 59 13.08 13.78 -18.15
N ASP A 60 11.85 14.01 -17.70
CA ASP A 60 10.64 13.74 -18.48
C ASP A 60 10.54 14.69 -19.70
N LEU A 61 10.95 15.96 -19.58
CA LEU A 61 11.01 16.91 -20.69
C LEU A 61 12.10 16.53 -21.70
N ASP A 62 13.29 16.16 -21.24
CA ASP A 62 14.38 15.70 -22.12
C ASP A 62 13.95 14.44 -22.91
N ALA A 63 13.19 13.53 -22.27
CA ALA A 63 12.65 12.33 -22.91
C ALA A 63 11.60 12.61 -24.01
N CYS A 64 11.00 13.81 -24.04
CA CYS A 64 10.05 14.24 -25.08
C CYS A 64 10.74 14.83 -26.33
N GLY A 65 12.06 15.05 -26.29
CA GLY A 65 12.77 15.80 -27.31
C GLY A 65 12.51 17.31 -27.23
N PRO A 66 13.31 18.13 -27.93
CA PRO A 66 13.30 19.59 -27.78
C PRO A 66 11.96 20.22 -28.18
N GLU A 67 11.37 19.79 -29.30
CA GLU A 67 10.07 20.30 -29.76
C GLU A 67 8.93 19.92 -28.80
N GLY A 68 8.97 18.70 -28.27
CA GLY A 68 7.99 18.22 -27.29
C GLY A 68 8.10 18.97 -25.96
N ALA A 69 9.32 19.24 -25.50
CA ALA A 69 9.58 20.03 -24.30
C ALA A 69 9.08 21.47 -24.42
N VAL A 70 9.37 22.14 -25.55
CA VAL A 70 8.85 23.49 -25.85
C VAL A 70 7.33 23.50 -25.81
N ARG A 71 6.68 22.58 -26.53
CA ARG A 71 5.22 22.49 -26.59
C ARG A 71 4.61 22.23 -25.22
N ALA A 72 5.21 21.37 -24.40
CA ALA A 72 4.71 21.09 -23.06
C ALA A 72 4.80 22.30 -22.13
N LEU A 73 5.90 23.06 -22.21
CA LEU A 73 6.10 24.26 -21.40
C LEU A 73 5.21 25.42 -21.86
N GLU A 74 4.98 25.58 -23.16
CA GLU A 74 4.01 26.55 -23.70
C GLU A 74 2.59 26.26 -23.20
N LEU A 75 2.14 25.00 -23.32
CA LEU A 75 0.82 24.57 -22.83
C LEU A 75 0.67 24.77 -21.30
N PHE A 76 1.75 24.60 -20.54
CA PHE A 76 1.73 24.87 -19.11
C PHE A 76 1.59 26.37 -18.82
N CYS A 77 2.30 27.21 -19.56
CA CYS A 77 2.28 28.67 -19.38
C CYS A 77 0.98 29.33 -19.87
N GLU A 78 0.20 28.66 -20.73
CA GLU A 78 -1.12 29.11 -21.15
C GLU A 78 -2.19 28.91 -20.06
N VAL A 79 -1.95 28.00 -19.10
CA VAL A 79 -2.89 27.71 -18.01
C VAL A 79 -2.51 28.51 -16.78
N ASP A 80 -3.49 29.13 -16.12
CA ASP A 80 -3.27 29.75 -14.81
C ASP A 80 -2.96 28.67 -13.75
N ALA A 81 -1.67 28.46 -13.51
CA ALA A 81 -1.18 27.46 -12.56
C ALA A 81 -1.22 27.93 -11.10
N SER A 82 -1.70 29.15 -10.80
CA SER A 82 -1.71 29.70 -9.43
C SER A 82 -2.60 28.88 -8.48
N GLY A 83 -3.71 28.34 -8.98
CA GLY A 83 -4.64 27.48 -8.21
C GLY A 83 -4.24 25.99 -8.15
N ILE A 84 -3.18 25.58 -8.85
CA ILE A 84 -2.80 24.16 -8.94
C ILE A 84 -1.88 23.77 -7.79
N ARG A 85 -2.39 22.97 -6.85
CA ARG A 85 -1.66 22.51 -5.65
C ARG A 85 -0.36 21.77 -5.97
N ASN A 86 -0.32 21.01 -7.07
CA ASN A 86 0.86 20.24 -7.50
C ASN A 86 1.22 20.57 -8.96
N GLN A 87 1.97 21.65 -9.14
CA GLN A 87 2.40 22.11 -10.47
C GLN A 87 3.31 21.09 -11.18
N SER A 88 4.18 20.40 -10.44
CA SER A 88 5.01 19.31 -10.99
C SER A 88 4.16 18.18 -11.58
N GLY A 89 3.18 17.70 -10.83
CA GLY A 89 2.26 16.66 -11.32
C GLY A 89 1.44 17.11 -12.53
N PHE A 90 1.03 18.37 -12.57
CA PHE A 90 0.29 18.93 -13.70
C PHE A 90 1.15 19.02 -14.97
N LEU A 91 2.37 19.55 -14.87
CA LEU A 91 3.32 19.59 -15.99
C LEU A 91 3.66 18.18 -16.47
N LYS A 92 3.88 17.20 -15.57
CA LYS A 92 4.05 15.78 -15.94
C LYS A 92 2.86 15.23 -16.73
N GLY A 93 1.64 15.66 -16.41
CA GLY A 93 0.44 15.33 -17.17
C GLY A 93 0.47 15.89 -18.59
N ILE A 94 0.91 17.14 -18.77
CA ILE A 94 1.08 17.77 -20.09
C ILE A 94 2.18 17.07 -20.89
N ILE A 95 3.33 16.80 -20.28
CA ILE A 95 4.45 16.08 -20.90
C ILE A 95 3.98 14.72 -21.44
N ASN A 96 3.22 13.96 -20.64
CA ASN A 96 2.67 12.68 -21.09
C ASN A 96 1.70 12.82 -22.27
N LYS A 97 0.88 13.88 -22.32
CA LYS A 97 -0.01 14.17 -23.45
C LYS A 97 0.77 14.53 -24.72
N VAL A 98 1.84 15.31 -24.59
CA VAL A 98 2.70 15.68 -25.73
C VAL A 98 3.47 14.45 -26.24
N ARG A 99 3.95 13.60 -25.34
CA ARG A 99 4.66 12.36 -25.69
C ARG A 99 3.77 11.34 -26.41
N ASN A 100 2.50 11.25 -26.01
CA ASN A 100 1.53 10.29 -26.53
C ASN A 100 0.28 11.00 -27.08
N PRO A 101 0.34 11.59 -28.30
CA PRO A 101 -0.70 12.49 -28.83
C PRO A 101 -2.03 11.84 -29.30
N PHE A 102 -2.42 10.67 -28.80
CA PHE A 102 -3.70 9.99 -29.15
C PHE A 102 -4.70 9.96 -27.97
N PRO A 103 -6.02 9.85 -28.22
CA PRO A 103 -6.94 10.95 -27.97
C PRO A 103 -7.67 10.80 -26.63
N CYS A 104 -7.53 11.79 -25.74
CA CYS A 104 -8.49 12.02 -24.65
C CYS A 104 -8.74 13.52 -24.49
N ASN A 105 -9.89 13.95 -25.00
CA ASN A 105 -10.69 15.14 -24.68
C ASN A 105 -10.11 16.57 -24.87
N ARG A 106 -10.79 17.31 -25.77
CA ARG A 106 -10.81 18.79 -25.85
C ARG A 106 -11.30 19.40 -24.53
N PRO A 107 -10.78 20.57 -24.11
CA PRO A 107 -11.46 21.41 -23.14
C PRO A 107 -12.76 21.98 -23.74
N LYS A 108 -13.80 22.08 -22.90
CA LYS A 108 -15.09 22.68 -23.22
C LYS A 108 -14.98 24.20 -23.07
N ASP A 109 -14.93 24.92 -24.18
CA ASP A 109 -15.38 26.31 -24.23
C ASP A 109 -16.24 26.51 -25.50
N GLY A 110 -17.50 26.87 -25.27
CA GLY A 110 -18.34 27.64 -26.20
C GLY A 110 -18.95 27.01 -27.45
N PHE A 111 -18.66 25.76 -27.84
CA PHE A 111 -19.25 25.18 -29.07
C PHE A 111 -20.56 24.45 -28.78
N VAL A 112 -21.69 24.95 -29.31
CA VAL A 112 -22.93 24.16 -29.44
C VAL A 112 -22.65 23.10 -30.52
N PRO A 113 -22.54 21.80 -30.18
CA PRO A 113 -22.28 20.80 -31.19
C PRO A 113 -23.50 20.70 -32.11
N PRO A 114 -23.31 20.54 -33.44
CA PRO A 114 -24.39 20.06 -34.29
C PRO A 114 -24.90 18.71 -33.74
N PRO A 115 -26.17 18.36 -33.97
CA PRO A 115 -26.75 17.11 -33.48
C PRO A 115 -25.81 15.96 -33.82
N VAL A 116 -25.34 15.26 -32.79
CA VAL A 116 -24.49 14.08 -32.93
C VAL A 116 -25.30 13.08 -33.77
N PRO A 117 -24.82 12.64 -34.94
CA PRO A 117 -25.50 11.57 -35.65
C PRO A 117 -25.56 10.36 -34.71
N GLU A 118 -26.75 9.83 -34.50
CA GLU A 118 -26.97 8.64 -33.66
C GLU A 118 -25.91 7.59 -34.00
N ALA A 119 -25.17 7.14 -33.00
CA ALA A 119 -24.15 6.12 -33.21
C ALA A 119 -24.81 4.92 -33.91
N PRO A 120 -24.20 4.35 -34.96
CA PRO A 120 -24.80 3.26 -35.70
C PRO A 120 -25.12 2.13 -34.73
N VAL A 121 -26.42 1.85 -34.55
CA VAL A 121 -26.90 0.77 -33.71
C VAL A 121 -26.33 -0.52 -34.27
N LYS A 122 -25.41 -1.16 -33.52
CA LYS A 122 -24.86 -2.46 -33.91
C LYS A 122 -26.03 -3.43 -34.12
N PRO A 123 -26.10 -4.15 -35.26
CA PRO A 123 -27.20 -5.06 -35.54
C PRO A 123 -27.24 -6.14 -34.44
N LYS A 124 -28.38 -6.26 -33.76
CA LYS A 124 -28.61 -7.34 -32.79
C LYS A 124 -28.69 -8.66 -33.56
N LEU A 125 -27.75 -9.56 -33.32
CA LEU A 125 -27.85 -10.94 -33.80
C LEU A 125 -29.03 -11.61 -33.10
N GLN A 126 -29.90 -12.26 -33.88
CA GLN A 126 -30.97 -13.06 -33.31
C GLN A 126 -30.36 -14.30 -32.66
N VAL A 127 -30.55 -14.44 -31.35
CA VAL A 127 -30.15 -15.64 -30.60
C VAL A 127 -31.20 -16.73 -30.83
N PRO A 128 -30.84 -17.89 -31.40
CA PRO A 128 -31.77 -18.99 -31.58
C PRO A 128 -32.33 -19.48 -30.23
N PRO A 129 -33.64 -19.80 -30.13
CA PRO A 129 -34.20 -20.35 -28.90
C PRO A 129 -33.52 -21.67 -28.54
N GLY A 130 -33.11 -21.82 -27.27
CA GLY A 130 -32.38 -23.00 -26.78
C GLY A 130 -30.86 -22.92 -26.91
N SER A 131 -30.30 -21.82 -27.41
CA SER A 131 -28.84 -21.61 -27.46
C SER A 131 -28.25 -21.50 -26.06
N THR A 132 -27.06 -22.06 -25.87
CA THR A 132 -26.26 -21.81 -24.65
C THR A 132 -25.52 -20.48 -24.74
N TYR A 133 -25.06 -19.94 -23.61
CA TYR A 133 -24.24 -18.73 -23.64
C TYR A 133 -22.95 -18.91 -24.46
N TRP A 134 -22.41 -20.13 -24.55
CA TRP A 134 -21.24 -20.46 -25.39
C TRP A 134 -21.54 -20.30 -26.87
N ASP A 135 -22.72 -20.71 -27.33
CA ASP A 135 -23.14 -20.58 -28.73
C ASP A 135 -23.23 -19.11 -29.11
N VAL A 136 -23.83 -18.30 -28.22
CA VAL A 136 -23.96 -16.84 -28.39
C VAL A 136 -22.57 -16.19 -28.40
N LEU A 137 -21.69 -16.57 -27.48
CA LEU A 137 -20.34 -16.04 -27.37
C LEU A 137 -19.51 -16.35 -28.62
N LYS A 138 -19.63 -17.56 -29.17
CA LYS A 138 -19.02 -17.95 -30.44
C LYS A 138 -19.61 -17.15 -31.61
N GLN A 139 -20.93 -16.98 -31.67
CA GLN A 139 -21.62 -16.22 -32.72
C GLN A 139 -21.16 -14.75 -32.77
N TYR A 140 -21.05 -14.09 -31.61
CA TYR A 140 -20.55 -12.71 -31.54
C TYR A 140 -19.07 -12.59 -31.90
N ASN A 141 -18.26 -13.61 -31.58
CA ASN A 141 -16.86 -13.68 -31.98
C ASN A 141 -16.70 -13.86 -33.49
N ASP A 142 -17.45 -14.79 -34.08
CA ASP A 142 -17.44 -15.06 -35.52
C ASP A 142 -17.96 -13.85 -36.33
N ALA A 143 -18.87 -13.06 -35.76
CA ALA A 143 -19.35 -11.80 -36.32
C ALA A 143 -18.36 -10.62 -36.15
N GLY A 144 -17.24 -10.80 -35.43
CA GLY A 144 -16.26 -9.75 -35.17
C GLY A 144 -16.76 -8.64 -34.24
N LEU A 145 -17.84 -8.88 -33.51
CA LEU A 145 -18.41 -7.91 -32.55
C LEU A 145 -17.75 -8.02 -31.16
N MET A 146 -17.05 -9.12 -30.91
CA MET A 146 -16.33 -9.42 -29.68
C MET A 146 -15.06 -10.21 -30.01
N ASP A 147 -13.98 -10.04 -29.25
CA ASP A 147 -12.78 -10.89 -29.34
C ASP A 147 -12.71 -11.81 -28.12
N MET A 148 -12.88 -13.12 -28.34
CA MET A 148 -12.78 -14.14 -27.28
C MET A 148 -11.44 -14.16 -26.57
N LYS A 149 -10.35 -13.75 -27.24
CA LYS A 149 -9.01 -13.74 -26.64
C LYS A 149 -8.89 -12.71 -25.53
N GLN A 150 -9.80 -11.74 -25.49
CA GLN A 150 -9.85 -10.73 -24.43
C GLN A 150 -10.57 -11.23 -23.18
N LEU A 151 -11.22 -12.39 -23.20
CA LEU A 151 -11.84 -12.98 -22.01
C LEU A 151 -10.88 -13.97 -21.36
N ASP A 152 -10.52 -13.71 -20.11
CA ASP A 152 -9.71 -14.64 -19.32
C ASP A 152 -10.53 -15.83 -18.79
N ALA A 153 -9.85 -16.87 -18.34
CA ALA A 153 -10.49 -18.07 -17.78
C ALA A 153 -11.36 -17.77 -16.54
N SER A 154 -11.08 -16.68 -15.81
CA SER A 154 -11.90 -16.27 -14.68
C SER A 154 -13.25 -15.72 -15.13
N ILE A 155 -13.34 -14.99 -16.24
CA ILE A 155 -14.62 -14.55 -16.82
C ILE A 155 -15.47 -15.74 -17.23
N ILE A 156 -14.85 -16.72 -17.89
CA ILE A 156 -15.55 -17.93 -18.33
C ILE A 156 -16.11 -18.70 -17.13
N SER A 157 -15.28 -18.91 -16.11
CA SER A 157 -15.73 -19.52 -14.85
C SER A 157 -16.84 -18.72 -14.18
N ASP A 158 -16.80 -17.39 -14.24
CA ASP A 158 -17.84 -16.52 -13.70
C ASP A 158 -19.16 -16.62 -14.50
N LEU A 159 -19.09 -16.76 -15.83
CA LEU A 159 -20.25 -17.01 -16.69
C LEU A 159 -20.87 -18.39 -16.45
N ASP A 160 -20.05 -19.42 -16.23
CA ASP A 160 -20.52 -20.77 -15.89
C ASP A 160 -21.31 -20.81 -14.57
N THR A 161 -21.07 -19.85 -13.66
CA THR A 161 -21.81 -19.75 -12.40
C THR A 161 -23.16 -19.06 -12.53
N LEU A 162 -23.44 -18.40 -13.66
CA LEU A 162 -24.70 -17.70 -13.90
C LEU A 162 -25.77 -18.66 -14.49
N PRO A 163 -27.06 -18.48 -14.16
CA PRO A 163 -28.14 -19.08 -14.92
C PRO A 163 -28.01 -18.75 -16.42
N GLN A 164 -28.26 -19.73 -17.29
CA GLN A 164 -28.09 -19.59 -18.75
C GLN A 164 -28.70 -18.30 -19.35
N PRO A 165 -29.93 -17.89 -19.00
CA PRO A 165 -30.50 -16.64 -19.51
C PRO A 165 -29.70 -15.38 -19.13
N GLN A 166 -29.11 -15.37 -17.93
CA GLN A 166 -28.30 -14.24 -17.46
C GLN A 166 -26.91 -14.25 -18.08
N ALA A 167 -26.29 -15.42 -18.24
CA ALA A 167 -25.03 -15.55 -18.96
C ALA A 167 -25.18 -15.03 -20.40
N ILE A 168 -26.28 -15.36 -21.08
CA ILE A 168 -26.61 -14.83 -22.41
C ILE A 168 -26.77 -13.30 -22.36
N ARG A 169 -27.58 -12.76 -21.43
CA ARG A 169 -27.73 -11.31 -21.24
C ARG A 169 -26.39 -10.61 -21.00
N ALA A 170 -25.47 -11.23 -20.26
CA ALA A 170 -24.15 -10.69 -20.00
C ALA A 170 -23.34 -10.56 -21.29
N VAL A 171 -23.33 -11.61 -22.11
CA VAL A 171 -22.62 -11.65 -23.40
C VAL A 171 -23.22 -10.64 -24.37
N GLU A 172 -24.55 -10.55 -24.46
CA GLU A 172 -25.22 -9.56 -25.31
C GLU A 172 -24.93 -8.12 -24.89
N ALA A 173 -24.98 -7.83 -23.58
CA ALA A 173 -24.65 -6.51 -23.05
C ALA A 173 -23.19 -6.13 -23.32
N TYR A 174 -22.29 -7.11 -23.22
CA TYR A 174 -20.87 -6.92 -23.52
C TYR A 174 -20.64 -6.65 -25.02
N ALA A 175 -21.26 -7.42 -25.90
CA ALA A 175 -21.14 -7.23 -27.35
C ALA A 175 -21.76 -5.92 -27.85
N ALA A 176 -22.84 -5.47 -27.20
CA ALA A 176 -23.48 -4.19 -27.49
C ALA A 176 -22.65 -2.97 -27.04
N ALA A 177 -21.70 -3.15 -26.11
CA ALA A 177 -20.89 -2.06 -25.60
C ALA A 177 -19.96 -1.46 -26.65
N ASP A 178 -19.65 -0.18 -26.50
CA ASP A 178 -18.61 0.49 -27.28
C ASP A 178 -17.27 0.41 -26.54
N PHE A 179 -16.34 -0.36 -27.10
CA PHE A 179 -15.01 -0.56 -26.55
C PHE A 179 -14.04 0.60 -26.83
N SER A 180 -14.44 1.62 -27.59
CA SER A 180 -13.59 2.79 -27.88
C SER A 180 -13.08 3.49 -26.61
N ASN A 181 -13.85 3.44 -25.53
CA ASN A 181 -13.55 4.08 -24.25
C ASN A 181 -13.21 3.09 -23.11
N ILE A 182 -13.21 1.78 -23.38
CA ILE A 182 -13.03 0.75 -22.34
C ILE A 182 -11.57 0.30 -22.30
N ARG A 183 -10.84 0.73 -21.27
CA ARG A 183 -9.42 0.38 -21.09
C ARG A 183 -9.18 -1.10 -20.72
N ASN A 184 -10.15 -1.73 -20.05
CA ASN A 184 -10.04 -3.12 -19.58
C ASN A 184 -11.34 -3.90 -19.90
N PRO A 185 -11.38 -4.63 -21.03
CA PRO A 185 -12.54 -5.39 -21.45
C PRO A 185 -12.94 -6.49 -20.44
N CYS A 186 -11.99 -7.27 -19.91
CA CYS A 186 -12.25 -8.24 -18.82
C CYS A 186 -12.94 -7.59 -17.62
N GLY A 187 -12.42 -6.45 -17.15
CA GLY A 187 -12.96 -5.73 -16.00
C GLY A 187 -14.39 -5.24 -16.23
N PHE A 188 -14.70 -4.81 -17.46
CA PHE A 188 -16.04 -4.41 -17.86
C PHE A 188 -17.01 -5.61 -17.85
N MET A 189 -16.58 -6.76 -18.40
CA MET A 189 -17.39 -7.99 -18.37
C MET A 189 -17.67 -8.46 -16.94
N LYS A 190 -16.66 -8.42 -16.03
CA LYS A 190 -16.89 -8.70 -14.59
C LYS A 190 -17.93 -7.76 -13.98
N THR A 191 -17.97 -6.51 -14.41
CA THR A 191 -18.94 -5.54 -13.89
C THR A 191 -20.36 -5.89 -14.34
N ILE A 192 -20.55 -6.31 -15.60
CA ILE A 192 -21.84 -6.79 -16.11
C ILE A 192 -22.28 -8.05 -15.34
N ILE A 193 -21.40 -9.05 -15.24
CA ILE A 193 -21.68 -10.31 -14.53
C ILE A 193 -22.07 -10.03 -13.08
N ASN A 194 -21.31 -9.20 -12.36
CA ASN A 194 -21.62 -8.87 -10.97
C ASN A 194 -22.94 -8.12 -10.84
N SER A 195 -23.29 -7.27 -11.81
CA SER A 195 -24.58 -6.57 -11.80
C SER A 195 -25.74 -7.56 -11.95
N LEU A 196 -25.61 -8.54 -12.85
CA LEU A 196 -26.63 -9.59 -13.05
C LEU A 196 -26.73 -10.55 -11.85
N LYS A 197 -25.61 -10.91 -11.20
CA LYS A 197 -25.62 -11.66 -9.93
C LYS A 197 -26.39 -10.92 -8.83
N MET A 198 -26.31 -9.59 -8.82
CA MET A 198 -27.04 -8.77 -7.87
C MET A 198 -28.52 -8.62 -8.26
N GLU A 199 -28.85 -8.58 -9.55
CA GLU A 199 -30.24 -8.62 -10.04
C GLU A 199 -30.97 -9.89 -9.61
N GLU A 200 -30.33 -11.07 -9.65
CA GLU A 200 -30.94 -12.32 -9.16
C GLU A 200 -31.28 -12.26 -7.66
N SER A 201 -30.41 -11.60 -6.88
CA SER A 201 -30.66 -11.36 -5.46
C SER A 201 -31.75 -10.31 -5.22
N ALA A 202 -32.05 -9.46 -6.22
CA ALA A 202 -32.96 -8.33 -6.14
C ALA A 202 -34.36 -8.62 -6.73
N GLU A 203 -34.47 -9.37 -7.84
CA GLU A 203 -35.72 -9.64 -8.57
C GLU A 203 -36.74 -10.48 -7.77
N GLY A 204 -36.35 -11.02 -6.60
CA GLY A 204 -37.28 -11.62 -5.65
C GLY A 204 -37.72 -10.74 -4.47
N LYS A 205 -37.01 -9.65 -4.13
CA LYS A 205 -37.14 -8.97 -2.81
C LYS A 205 -36.67 -7.50 -2.74
N ALA A 206 -36.39 -6.81 -3.84
CA ALA A 206 -35.74 -5.48 -3.80
C ALA A 206 -36.50 -4.43 -2.97
N ASP A 207 -37.84 -4.46 -2.96
CA ASP A 207 -38.66 -3.55 -2.16
C ASP A 207 -38.90 -4.04 -0.73
N ASP A 208 -38.55 -5.29 -0.41
CA ASP A 208 -38.92 -5.97 0.84
C ASP A 208 -37.70 -6.39 1.68
N VAL A 209 -36.54 -5.77 1.43
CA VAL A 209 -35.39 -5.88 2.33
C VAL A 209 -35.72 -5.14 3.62
N VAL A 210 -36.28 -5.88 4.58
CA VAL A 210 -36.61 -5.36 5.91
C VAL A 210 -35.31 -5.05 6.67
N LEU A 211 -34.94 -3.78 6.69
CA LEU A 211 -33.89 -3.28 7.58
C LEU A 211 -34.39 -3.35 9.03
N ALA A 212 -33.46 -3.57 9.97
CA ALA A 212 -33.80 -3.45 11.39
C ALA A 212 -34.40 -2.05 11.64
N PRO A 213 -35.49 -1.91 12.45
CA PRO A 213 -36.22 -0.65 12.57
C PRO A 213 -35.36 0.56 12.92
N MET A 214 -34.34 0.38 13.75
CA MET A 214 -33.38 1.43 14.11
C MET A 214 -32.49 1.84 12.93
N VAL A 215 -32.03 0.88 12.11
CA VAL A 215 -31.22 1.15 10.93
C VAL A 215 -32.05 1.91 9.89
N GLN A 216 -33.30 1.48 9.68
CA GLN A 216 -34.25 2.16 8.79
C GLN A 216 -34.50 3.60 9.25
N LEU A 217 -34.76 3.83 10.55
CA LEU A 217 -34.96 5.16 11.11
C LEU A 217 -33.76 6.08 10.88
N HIS A 218 -32.53 5.58 11.07
CA HIS A 218 -31.31 6.36 10.82
C HIS A 218 -31.10 6.66 9.32
N LEU A 219 -31.43 5.71 8.44
CA LEU A 219 -31.35 5.89 7.00
C LEU A 219 -32.37 6.91 6.51
N ASP A 220 -33.62 6.82 6.98
CA ASP A 220 -34.68 7.78 6.68
C ASP A 220 -34.35 9.17 7.22
N SER A 221 -33.73 9.27 8.41
CA SER A 221 -33.23 10.55 8.93
C SER A 221 -32.15 11.16 8.02
N ALA A 222 -31.23 10.35 7.49
CA ALA A 222 -30.21 10.82 6.56
C ALA A 222 -30.81 11.28 5.22
N VAL A 223 -31.87 10.59 4.75
CA VAL A 223 -32.63 10.98 3.56
C VAL A 223 -33.39 12.29 3.79
N GLN A 224 -34.10 12.40 4.92
CA GLN A 224 -34.87 13.58 5.29
C GLN A 224 -33.99 14.83 5.45
N LYS A 225 -32.76 14.67 5.98
CA LYS A 225 -31.76 15.74 6.09
C LYS A 225 -31.12 16.13 4.75
N GLY A 226 -31.43 15.42 3.66
CA GLY A 226 -30.83 15.66 2.34
C GLY A 226 -29.36 15.22 2.23
N ILE A 227 -28.86 14.44 3.20
CA ILE A 227 -27.47 13.93 3.17
C ILE A 227 -27.33 12.96 2.00
N ILE A 228 -28.31 12.07 1.78
CA ILE A 228 -28.42 11.17 0.63
C ILE A 228 -29.84 11.25 0.04
N GLY A 229 -29.97 11.26 -1.29
CA GLY A 229 -31.29 11.26 -1.93
C GLY A 229 -31.99 9.90 -1.80
N SER A 230 -33.31 9.87 -1.67
CA SER A 230 -34.05 8.59 -1.59
C SER A 230 -33.79 7.68 -2.80
N HIS A 231 -33.59 8.24 -3.99
CA HIS A 231 -33.27 7.51 -5.23
C HIS A 231 -31.82 6.99 -5.26
N GLN A 232 -30.96 7.48 -4.37
CA GLN A 232 -29.55 7.09 -4.25
C GLN A 232 -29.36 5.90 -3.29
N VAL A 233 -30.40 5.57 -2.52
CA VAL A 233 -30.43 4.40 -1.64
C VAL A 233 -31.03 3.24 -2.43
N ASP A 234 -30.18 2.58 -3.21
CA ASP A 234 -30.59 1.42 -4.00
C ASP A 234 -30.74 0.14 -3.13
N ALA A 235 -31.32 -0.89 -3.73
CA ALA A 235 -31.49 -2.19 -3.08
C ALA A 235 -30.14 -2.80 -2.65
N ALA A 236 -29.05 -2.52 -3.37
CA ALA A 236 -27.74 -3.02 -3.02
C ALA A 236 -27.26 -2.42 -1.69
N ILE A 237 -27.42 -1.12 -1.46
CA ILE A 237 -27.10 -0.48 -0.18
C ILE A 237 -27.96 -1.05 0.95
N LYS A 238 -29.28 -1.19 0.73
CA LYS A 238 -30.18 -1.79 1.73
C LYS A 238 -29.76 -3.21 2.08
N CYS A 239 -29.48 -4.06 1.09
CA CYS A 239 -28.97 -5.42 1.31
C CYS A 239 -27.66 -5.43 2.09
N GLN A 240 -26.76 -4.51 1.78
CA GLN A 240 -25.44 -4.45 2.42
C GLN A 240 -25.52 -3.95 3.86
N LEU A 241 -26.44 -3.02 4.16
CA LEU A 241 -26.78 -2.58 5.52
C LEU A 241 -27.51 -3.67 6.31
N ALA A 242 -28.44 -4.40 5.69
CA ALA A 242 -29.16 -5.52 6.30
C ALA A 242 -28.23 -6.68 6.68
N ALA A 243 -27.15 -6.88 5.91
CA ALA A 243 -26.14 -7.89 6.17
C ALA A 243 -25.16 -7.53 7.31
N LEU A 244 -25.23 -6.31 7.87
CA LEU A 244 -24.43 -5.90 9.01
C LEU A 244 -25.19 -6.13 10.31
N GLU A 245 -24.46 -6.30 11.41
CA GLU A 245 -25.03 -6.23 12.75
C GLU A 245 -25.65 -4.83 12.97
N PRO A 246 -26.84 -4.69 13.59
CA PRO A 246 -27.58 -3.43 13.62
C PRO A 246 -26.78 -2.25 14.19
N ASN A 247 -25.94 -2.46 15.21
CA ASN A 247 -25.13 -1.39 15.77
C ASN A 247 -24.02 -0.96 14.81
N VAL A 248 -23.42 -1.91 14.07
CA VAL A 248 -22.44 -1.61 13.02
C VAL A 248 -23.10 -0.82 11.88
N ALA A 249 -24.30 -1.19 11.44
CA ALA A 249 -25.03 -0.46 10.40
C ALA A 249 -25.37 0.98 10.83
N ILE A 250 -25.79 1.18 12.08
CA ILE A 250 -26.03 2.53 12.65
C ILE A 250 -24.74 3.35 12.65
N ARG A 251 -23.60 2.76 13.04
CA ARG A 251 -22.29 3.44 13.00
C ARG A 251 -21.89 3.82 11.58
N VAL A 252 -22.10 2.96 10.60
CA VAL A 252 -21.87 3.28 9.17
C VAL A 252 -22.66 4.51 8.74
N LEU A 253 -23.95 4.58 9.12
CA LEU A 253 -24.81 5.72 8.79
C LEU A 253 -24.42 6.99 9.55
N ALA A 254 -23.93 6.87 10.79
CA ALA A 254 -23.37 7.97 11.56
C ALA A 254 -22.09 8.52 10.92
N ASP A 255 -21.12 7.65 10.59
CA ASP A 255 -19.87 8.01 9.90
C ASP A 255 -20.17 8.72 8.56
N PHE A 256 -21.14 8.21 7.81
CA PHE A 256 -21.59 8.83 6.57
C PHE A 256 -22.20 10.21 6.81
N SER A 257 -23.00 10.38 7.87
CA SER A 257 -23.64 11.65 8.22
C SER A 257 -22.68 12.72 8.76
N MET A 258 -21.53 12.32 9.33
CA MET A 258 -20.50 13.25 9.79
C MET A 258 -19.66 13.83 8.64
N THR A 259 -19.73 13.23 7.45
CA THR A 259 -19.01 13.71 6.28
C THR A 259 -19.83 14.76 5.56
N ASP A 260 -19.20 15.87 5.14
CA ASP A 260 -19.90 16.93 4.39
C ASP A 260 -20.42 16.39 3.04
N PRO A 261 -21.76 16.30 2.86
CA PRO A 261 -22.37 15.71 1.68
C PRO A 261 -22.16 16.55 0.42
N SER A 262 -21.78 17.83 0.55
CA SER A 262 -21.51 18.71 -0.60
C SER A 262 -20.19 18.37 -1.30
N SER A 263 -19.24 17.79 -0.56
CA SER A 263 -17.92 17.40 -1.08
C SER A 263 -17.92 16.10 -1.88
N ILE A 264 -19.01 15.33 -1.83
CA ILE A 264 -19.09 13.97 -2.38
C ILE A 264 -19.93 13.96 -3.65
N SER A 265 -19.28 13.72 -4.80
CA SER A 265 -19.96 13.61 -6.09
C SER A 265 -20.76 12.32 -6.28
N ASN A 266 -20.36 11.23 -5.61
CA ASN A 266 -21.03 9.93 -5.66
C ASN A 266 -21.34 9.40 -4.25
N LYS A 267 -22.49 9.82 -3.71
CA LYS A 267 -22.98 9.46 -2.37
C LYS A 267 -23.20 7.94 -2.19
N PRO A 268 -23.87 7.20 -3.11
CA PRO A 268 -23.99 5.75 -3.02
C PRO A 268 -22.64 5.03 -2.92
N GLY A 269 -21.70 5.42 -3.80
CA GLY A 269 -20.37 4.83 -3.84
C GLY A 269 -19.58 5.10 -2.55
N PHE A 270 -19.70 6.31 -2.00
CA PHE A 270 -19.06 6.66 -0.74
C PHE A 270 -19.65 5.86 0.44
N LEU A 271 -20.97 5.76 0.56
CA LEU A 271 -21.62 4.94 1.59
C LEU A 271 -21.19 3.46 1.49
N MET A 272 -21.16 2.90 0.29
CA MET A 272 -20.66 1.54 0.05
C MET A 272 -19.19 1.36 0.45
N SER A 273 -18.36 2.40 0.29
CA SER A 273 -16.96 2.36 0.74
C SER A 273 -16.84 2.30 2.26
N ILE A 274 -17.72 3.01 2.99
CA ILE A 274 -17.79 2.96 4.46
C ILE A 274 -18.27 1.59 4.91
N ILE A 275 -19.34 1.05 4.30
CA ILE A 275 -19.83 -0.31 4.57
C ILE A 275 -18.71 -1.35 4.42
N LYS A 276 -17.98 -1.31 3.29
CA LYS A 276 -16.85 -2.22 3.05
C LYS A 276 -15.76 -2.09 4.11
N ARG A 277 -15.45 -0.87 4.55
CA ARG A 277 -14.44 -0.62 5.57
C ARG A 277 -14.81 -1.25 6.92
N HIS A 278 -16.08 -1.11 7.32
CA HIS A 278 -16.62 -1.75 8.53
C HIS A 278 -16.67 -3.28 8.39
N LYS A 279 -17.06 -3.83 7.23
CA LYS A 279 -17.02 -5.29 6.96
C LYS A 279 -15.62 -5.89 7.07
N MET A 280 -14.59 -5.14 6.66
CA MET A 280 -13.20 -5.61 6.72
C MET A 280 -12.56 -5.44 8.11
N GLY A 281 -13.29 -4.95 9.11
CA GLY A 281 -12.72 -4.58 10.41
C GLY A 281 -11.66 -3.48 10.32
N ARG A 282 -11.60 -2.75 9.20
CA ARG A 282 -10.63 -1.68 8.92
C ARG A 282 -11.19 -0.29 9.22
N SER A 283 -12.36 -0.21 9.84
CA SER A 283 -12.84 1.10 10.27
C SER A 283 -12.00 1.54 11.45
N ALA A 284 -11.20 2.59 11.24
CA ALA A 284 -10.49 3.27 12.30
C ALA A 284 -11.46 3.85 13.36
N THR A 285 -12.77 3.91 13.09
CA THR A 285 -13.83 4.33 14.03
C THR A 285 -14.36 3.19 14.92
N LEU A 286 -13.52 2.64 15.80
CA LEU A 286 -13.87 1.81 16.97
C LEU A 286 -14.23 0.32 16.76
N GLY A 287 -13.25 -0.52 17.08
CA GLY A 287 -13.43 -1.88 17.63
C GLY A 287 -13.11 -1.98 19.14
N VAL A 288 -12.92 -0.86 19.83
CA VAL A 288 -12.93 -0.79 21.30
C VAL A 288 -14.02 0.21 21.64
N ALA A 289 -14.98 -0.15 22.49
CA ALA A 289 -15.88 0.82 23.10
C ALA A 289 -15.02 1.75 23.97
N ILE A 290 -14.47 2.78 23.35
CA ILE A 290 -13.72 3.82 24.04
C ILE A 290 -14.81 4.69 24.64
N SER A 291 -15.01 4.51 25.95
CA SER A 291 -15.96 5.27 26.77
C SER A 291 -15.86 6.75 26.40
N ALA A 292 -16.97 7.48 26.35
CA ALA A 292 -16.96 8.93 26.22
C ALA A 292 -16.02 9.61 27.26
N GLU A 293 -15.76 8.91 28.37
CA GLU A 293 -14.77 9.28 29.38
C GLU A 293 -13.33 9.30 28.86
N ASN A 294 -12.94 8.38 27.97
CA ASN A 294 -11.58 8.35 27.41
C ASN A 294 -11.35 9.53 26.46
N SER A 295 -12.31 9.85 25.59
CA SER A 295 -12.23 11.05 24.73
C SER A 295 -12.18 12.31 25.59
N LYS A 296 -12.99 12.40 26.64
CA LYS A 296 -12.97 13.54 27.56
C LYS A 296 -11.62 13.68 28.26
N ALA A 297 -11.06 12.59 28.80
CA ALA A 297 -9.78 12.64 29.50
C ALA A 297 -8.62 13.02 28.56
N ILE A 298 -8.63 12.56 27.30
CA ILE A 298 -7.65 12.99 26.28
C ILE A 298 -7.79 14.48 25.98
N ILE A 299 -9.02 14.98 25.82
CA ILE A 299 -9.29 16.42 25.60
C ILE A 299 -8.86 17.25 26.81
N ASP A 300 -9.19 16.83 28.03
CA ASP A 300 -8.82 17.53 29.26
C ASP A 300 -7.28 17.61 29.38
N THR A 301 -6.57 16.52 29.05
CA THR A 301 -5.10 16.49 29.02
C THR A 301 -4.54 17.47 27.97
N LEU A 302 -5.07 17.46 26.75
CA LEU A 302 -4.66 18.39 25.68
C LEU A 302 -4.94 19.86 26.05
N GLN A 303 -6.08 20.12 26.70
CA GLN A 303 -6.45 21.45 27.18
C GLN A 303 -5.54 21.93 28.32
N GLU A 304 -5.14 21.04 29.24
CA GLU A 304 -4.17 21.34 30.29
C GLU A 304 -2.82 21.75 29.70
N TYR A 305 -2.32 21.00 28.72
CA TYR A 305 -1.06 21.34 28.03
C TYR A 305 -1.15 22.62 27.19
N HIS A 306 -2.31 22.88 26.59
CA HIS A 306 -2.57 24.13 25.89
C HIS A 306 -2.61 25.32 26.85
N ALA A 307 -3.28 25.18 28.00
CA ALA A 307 -3.32 26.20 29.03
C ALA A 307 -1.92 26.49 29.62
N ALA A 308 -1.05 25.49 29.68
CA ALA A 308 0.34 25.64 30.08
C ALA A 308 1.23 26.29 29.00
N GLY A 309 0.70 26.58 27.81
CA GLY A 309 1.45 27.16 26.68
C GLY A 309 2.47 26.21 26.04
N LYS A 310 2.39 24.90 26.34
CA LYS A 310 3.30 23.88 25.81
C LYS A 310 2.83 23.30 24.47
N LEU A 311 1.55 23.45 24.18
CA LEU A 311 0.89 22.91 23.00
C LEU A 311 0.03 23.99 22.33
N ASP A 312 0.13 24.13 21.02
CA ASP A 312 -0.85 24.88 20.22
C ASP A 312 -1.87 23.89 19.63
N MET A 313 -3.14 24.04 20.02
CA MET A 313 -4.23 23.16 19.57
C MET A 313 -4.51 23.27 18.06
N THR A 314 -4.08 24.36 17.42
CA THR A 314 -4.23 24.53 15.97
C THR A 314 -3.27 23.67 15.17
N GLU A 315 -2.22 23.13 15.81
CA GLU A 315 -1.23 22.28 15.16
C GLU A 315 -1.67 20.84 14.99
N PHE A 316 -2.74 20.42 15.68
CA PHE A 316 -3.31 19.10 15.50
C PHE A 316 -4.51 19.14 14.56
N ASP A 317 -4.40 18.41 13.45
CA ASP A 317 -5.55 18.17 12.60
C ASP A 317 -6.54 17.20 13.27
N GLY A 318 -7.79 17.24 12.80
CA GLY A 318 -8.82 16.33 13.30
C GLY A 318 -8.52 14.85 13.03
N ALA A 319 -7.55 14.49 12.18
CA ALA A 319 -7.15 13.10 11.97
C ALA A 319 -6.26 12.60 13.12
N ILE A 320 -5.40 13.45 13.69
CA ILE A 320 -4.59 13.10 14.86
C ILE A 320 -5.45 12.91 16.10
N LEU A 321 -6.43 13.79 16.32
CA LEU A 321 -7.36 13.63 17.44
C LEU A 321 -8.11 12.29 17.33
N ARG A 322 -8.61 11.95 16.13
CA ARG A 322 -9.22 10.63 15.88
C ARG A 322 -8.22 9.49 16.09
N ASP A 323 -6.98 9.64 15.64
CA ASP A 323 -5.94 8.62 15.81
C ASP A 323 -5.60 8.40 17.30
N LEU A 324 -5.55 9.47 18.12
CA LEU A 324 -5.39 9.38 19.57
C LEU A 324 -6.58 8.71 20.23
N GLU A 325 -7.80 9.01 19.79
CA GLU A 325 -9.03 8.38 20.28
C GLU A 325 -9.07 6.88 19.98
N THR A 326 -8.31 6.36 19.02
CA THR A 326 -8.24 4.90 18.79
C THR A 326 -7.30 4.17 19.74
N LEU A 327 -6.42 4.88 20.45
CA LEU A 327 -5.48 4.29 21.38
C LEU A 327 -6.17 4.01 22.74
N PRO A 328 -5.74 2.98 23.49
CA PRO A 328 -6.05 2.87 24.91
C PRO A 328 -5.66 4.17 25.63
N HIS A 329 -6.46 4.61 26.62
CA HIS A 329 -6.26 5.90 27.29
C HIS A 329 -4.81 6.11 27.78
N SER A 330 -4.23 5.09 28.41
CA SER A 330 -2.82 5.13 28.87
C SER A 330 -1.81 5.30 27.73
N ALA A 331 -2.08 4.76 26.55
CA ALA A 331 -1.23 4.94 25.37
C ALA A 331 -1.44 6.32 24.74
N ALA A 332 -2.67 6.83 24.69
CA ALA A 332 -2.95 8.18 24.19
C ALA A 332 -2.25 9.25 25.05
N VAL A 333 -2.33 9.15 26.38
CA VAL A 333 -1.64 10.05 27.31
C VAL A 333 -0.12 9.96 27.09
N LYS A 334 0.45 8.75 27.00
CA LYS A 334 1.87 8.57 26.68
C LYS A 334 2.27 9.18 25.34
N ALA A 335 1.41 9.12 24.32
CA ALA A 335 1.67 9.74 23.02
C ALA A 335 1.82 11.26 23.17
N ILE A 336 0.92 11.87 23.94
CA ILE A 336 0.92 13.31 24.24
C ILE A 336 2.15 13.67 25.07
N GLU A 337 2.46 12.94 26.13
CA GLU A 337 3.66 13.17 26.96
C GLU A 337 4.95 13.06 26.14
N SER A 338 5.07 12.04 25.29
CA SER A 338 6.24 11.85 24.43
C SER A 338 6.38 12.96 23.39
N TYR A 339 5.26 13.44 22.87
CA TYR A 339 5.25 14.59 22.00
C TYR A 339 5.72 15.84 22.77
N MET A 340 5.27 16.06 24.01
CA MET A 340 5.65 17.21 24.84
C MET A 340 7.11 17.23 25.30
N VAL A 341 7.75 16.07 25.45
CA VAL A 341 9.18 15.97 25.82
C VAL A 341 10.08 16.24 24.61
N ALA A 342 9.56 16.08 23.38
CA ALA A 342 10.35 16.27 22.18
C ALA A 342 10.67 17.75 21.93
N ASP A 343 11.90 18.03 21.49
CA ASP A 343 12.29 19.37 21.05
C ASP A 343 11.62 19.73 19.72
N HIS A 344 10.61 20.59 19.79
CA HIS A 344 9.82 21.02 18.64
C HIS A 344 10.55 22.00 17.70
N THR A 345 11.70 22.56 18.08
CA THR A 345 12.42 23.55 17.25
C THR A 345 12.94 22.95 15.94
N HIS A 346 13.21 21.64 15.94
CA HIS A 346 13.73 20.90 14.79
C HIS A 346 12.66 20.13 14.01
N ILE A 347 11.39 20.15 14.46
CA ILE A 347 10.31 19.34 13.89
C ILE A 347 9.57 20.13 12.81
N ARG A 348 9.91 19.88 11.54
CA ARG A 348 9.27 20.55 10.38
C ARG A 348 7.78 20.25 10.25
N ASN A 349 7.34 19.05 10.63
CA ASN A 349 5.95 18.61 10.52
C ASN A 349 5.50 17.97 11.83
N ARG A 350 4.90 18.80 12.69
CA ARG A 350 4.39 18.43 14.01
C ARG A 350 3.29 17.37 13.95
N CYS A 351 2.34 17.51 13.04
CA CYS A 351 1.33 16.47 12.77
C CYS A 351 1.98 15.13 12.40
N GLY A 352 2.92 15.16 11.46
CA GLY A 352 3.64 13.96 11.03
C GLY A 352 4.39 13.27 12.17
N PHE A 353 5.02 14.06 13.04
CA PHE A 353 5.74 13.55 14.21
C PHE A 353 4.81 12.88 15.23
N MET A 354 3.72 13.55 15.62
CA MET A 354 2.72 12.97 16.51
C MET A 354 2.10 11.69 15.92
N LYS A 355 1.81 11.67 14.62
CA LYS A 355 1.34 10.46 13.93
C LYS A 355 2.36 9.33 13.95
N GLY A 356 3.65 9.66 13.91
CA GLY A 356 4.76 8.73 14.11
C GLY A 356 4.72 8.08 15.50
N ILE A 357 4.56 8.89 16.56
CA ILE A 357 4.44 8.40 17.94
C ILE A 357 3.23 7.48 18.09
N ILE A 358 2.07 7.88 17.56
CA ILE A 358 0.84 7.07 17.60
C ILE A 358 1.04 5.73 16.90
N ASN A 359 1.66 5.72 15.72
CA ASN A 359 1.91 4.47 14.99
C ASN A 359 2.92 3.57 15.70
N LEU A 360 3.91 4.15 16.38
CA LEU A 360 4.87 3.41 17.20
C LEU A 360 4.16 2.73 18.38
N LEU A 361 3.29 3.45 19.10
CA LEU A 361 2.45 2.91 20.18
C LEU A 361 1.46 1.85 19.71
N ARG A 362 0.92 1.97 18.49
CA ARG A 362 0.07 0.93 17.89
C ARG A 362 0.85 -0.36 17.61
N LYS A 363 2.11 -0.23 17.19
CA LYS A 363 2.96 -1.37 16.83
C LYS A 363 3.51 -2.08 18.07
N ASP A 364 3.89 -1.30 19.08
CA ASP A 364 4.42 -1.79 20.35
C ASP A 364 4.03 -0.81 21.47
N PRO A 365 2.94 -1.09 22.21
CA PRO A 365 2.45 -0.24 23.31
C PRO A 365 3.47 -0.02 24.43
N SER A 366 4.48 -0.89 24.51
CA SER A 366 5.59 -0.88 25.47
C SER A 366 6.76 0.00 25.03
N SER A 367 6.94 0.21 23.72
CA SER A 367 8.17 0.82 23.16
C SER A 367 8.39 2.29 23.51
N VAL A 368 7.33 3.06 23.77
CA VAL A 368 7.45 4.50 24.03
C VAL A 368 7.71 4.81 25.51
N ALA A 369 7.47 3.87 26.41
CA ALA A 369 7.85 4.00 27.82
C ALA A 369 9.38 4.11 28.01
N ALA A 370 10.17 3.67 27.02
CA ALA A 370 11.61 3.65 27.12
C ALA A 370 12.30 4.97 26.69
N ALA A 371 11.56 5.93 26.12
CA ALA A 371 12.11 7.23 25.70
C ALA A 371 12.51 8.14 26.89
N GLY A 372 12.17 7.75 28.12
CA GLY A 372 12.67 8.36 29.36
C GLY A 372 13.08 7.32 30.41
N ALA A 373 13.23 6.05 30.03
CA ALA A 373 13.70 5.02 30.95
C ALA A 373 15.19 5.25 31.21
N GLU A 374 15.50 5.64 32.44
CA GLU A 374 16.87 5.74 32.90
C GLU A 374 17.51 4.35 32.78
N LEU A 375 18.62 4.25 32.04
CA LEU A 375 19.38 3.01 31.91
C LEU A 375 19.82 2.56 33.31
N ASP A 376 19.74 1.25 33.55
CA ASP A 376 20.28 0.67 34.78
C ASP A 376 21.73 1.14 35.02
N PRO A 377 22.13 1.53 36.25
CA PRO A 377 23.45 2.10 36.50
C PRO A 377 24.62 1.21 36.03
N ALA A 378 24.46 -0.12 36.05
CA ALA A 378 25.48 -1.03 35.55
C ALA A 378 25.61 -0.98 34.02
N VAL A 379 24.47 -0.95 33.31
CA VAL A 379 24.42 -0.82 31.84
C VAL A 379 24.97 0.54 31.42
N LYS A 380 24.59 1.61 32.13
CA LYS A 380 25.09 2.98 31.87
C LYS A 380 26.61 3.06 32.06
N LYS A 381 27.13 2.51 33.16
CA LYS A 381 28.59 2.47 33.40
C LYS A 381 29.34 1.69 32.31
N LEU A 382 28.77 0.60 31.80
CA LEU A 382 29.38 -0.17 30.72
C LEU A 382 29.34 0.58 29.40
N LEU A 383 28.23 1.28 29.11
CA LEU A 383 28.10 2.12 27.93
C LEU A 383 29.09 3.30 27.97
N ASP A 384 29.22 3.96 29.12
CA ASP A 384 30.20 5.03 29.34
C ASP A 384 31.63 4.50 29.11
N SER A 385 31.95 3.30 29.63
CA SER A 385 33.24 2.64 29.36
C SER A 385 33.44 2.32 27.87
N ALA A 386 32.39 1.97 27.13
CA ALA A 386 32.48 1.73 25.69
C ALA A 386 32.74 3.05 24.93
N VAL A 387 32.20 4.17 25.40
CA VAL A 387 32.48 5.51 24.86
C VAL A 387 33.91 5.94 25.17
N GLU A 388 34.36 5.78 26.42
CA GLU A 388 35.73 6.12 26.85
C GLU A 388 36.80 5.33 26.08
N GLN A 389 36.54 4.04 25.80
CA GLN A 389 37.44 3.18 25.00
C GLN A 389 37.38 3.46 23.49
N GLY A 390 36.52 4.40 23.05
CA GLY A 390 36.35 4.74 21.65
C GLY A 390 35.59 3.68 20.83
N HIS A 391 34.93 2.72 21.50
CA HIS A 391 34.07 1.75 20.82
C HIS A 391 32.82 2.41 20.24
N ILE A 392 32.29 3.48 20.84
CA ILE A 392 31.21 4.33 20.30
C ILE A 392 31.58 5.79 20.49
N ALA A 393 31.28 6.67 19.53
CA ALA A 393 31.49 8.11 19.72
C ALA A 393 30.35 8.72 20.55
N GLU A 394 30.67 9.71 21.38
CA GLU A 394 29.67 10.48 22.13
C GLU A 394 28.64 11.10 21.16
N GLY A 395 27.37 10.77 21.34
CA GLY A 395 26.27 11.19 20.46
C GLY A 395 25.91 10.24 19.31
N GLN A 396 26.63 9.12 19.10
CA GLN A 396 26.20 8.10 18.13
C GLN A 396 25.06 7.21 18.64
N CYS A 397 24.87 7.12 19.96
CA CYS A 397 23.70 6.48 20.55
C CYS A 397 22.55 7.48 20.56
N ASP A 398 21.61 7.34 19.62
CA ASP A 398 20.37 8.11 19.65
C ASP A 398 19.43 7.63 20.77
N ALA A 399 18.42 8.44 21.08
CA ALA A 399 17.44 8.12 22.13
C ALA A 399 16.68 6.81 21.85
N ALA A 400 16.50 6.43 20.59
CA ALA A 400 15.80 5.21 20.20
C ALA A 400 16.63 3.96 20.51
N LEU A 401 17.95 4.01 20.27
CA LEU A 401 18.89 2.95 20.60
C LEU A 401 18.96 2.76 22.12
N LEU A 402 19.09 3.86 22.88
CA LEU A 402 19.11 3.82 24.35
C LEU A 402 17.81 3.26 24.91
N ALA A 403 16.66 3.69 24.36
CA ALA A 403 15.34 3.16 24.72
C ALA A 403 15.23 1.65 24.42
N THR A 404 15.76 1.21 23.28
CA THR A 404 15.76 -0.21 22.93
C THR A 404 16.66 -0.99 23.89
N LEU A 405 17.81 -0.43 24.29
CA LEU A 405 18.73 -1.07 25.23
C LEU A 405 18.12 -1.17 26.64
N ALA A 406 17.41 -0.12 27.09
CA ALA A 406 16.66 -0.10 28.33
C ALA A 406 15.47 -1.07 28.35
N SER A 407 15.03 -1.58 27.18
CA SER A 407 13.97 -2.59 27.10
C SER A 407 14.43 -4.02 27.42
N PHE A 408 15.74 -4.26 27.47
CA PHE A 408 16.31 -5.54 27.88
C PHE A 408 16.45 -5.64 29.40
N GLU A 409 16.47 -6.87 29.92
CA GLU A 409 16.82 -7.11 31.32
C GLU A 409 18.28 -6.67 31.57
N PRO A 410 18.63 -6.07 32.73
CA PRO A 410 19.97 -5.50 32.94
C PRO A 410 21.15 -6.47 32.71
N ALA A 411 21.02 -7.75 33.04
CA ALA A 411 22.05 -8.75 32.78
C ALA A 411 22.17 -9.08 31.28
N GLU A 412 21.06 -9.08 30.55
CA GLU A 412 21.06 -9.23 29.09
C GLU A 412 21.65 -8.00 28.39
N ALA A 413 21.27 -6.79 28.81
CA ALA A 413 21.79 -5.53 28.27
C ALA A 413 23.31 -5.40 28.50
N THR A 414 23.82 -5.80 29.67
CA THR A 414 25.27 -5.84 29.93
C THR A 414 25.98 -6.89 29.09
N THR A 415 25.35 -8.05 28.83
CA THR A 415 25.88 -9.08 27.91
C THR A 415 25.98 -8.54 26.48
N ILE A 416 24.93 -7.87 25.98
CA ILE A 416 24.89 -7.23 24.66
C ILE A 416 26.02 -6.21 24.51
N LEU A 417 26.22 -5.33 25.50
CA LEU A 417 27.28 -4.33 25.45
C LEU A 417 28.68 -4.96 25.55
N THR A 418 28.83 -6.03 26.34
CA THR A 418 30.10 -6.77 26.42
C THR A 418 30.44 -7.42 25.08
N GLU A 419 29.48 -8.09 24.44
CA GLU A 419 29.64 -8.67 23.10
C GLU A 419 30.00 -7.59 22.06
N PHE A 420 29.37 -6.42 22.15
CA PHE A 420 29.67 -5.28 21.30
C PHE A 420 31.11 -4.77 21.49
N MET A 421 31.59 -4.68 22.73
CA MET A 421 32.96 -4.26 23.05
C MET A 421 33.99 -5.30 22.61
N GLU A 422 33.74 -6.60 22.86
CA GLU A 422 34.60 -7.72 22.46
C GLU A 422 34.73 -7.85 20.94
N ALA A 423 33.66 -7.56 20.20
CA ALA A 423 33.67 -7.56 18.73
C ALA A 423 34.57 -6.46 18.13
N ALA A 424 35.09 -5.54 18.96
CA ALA A 424 36.03 -4.48 18.59
C ALA A 424 35.68 -3.80 17.24
N PRO A 425 34.58 -3.01 17.17
CA PRO A 425 34.00 -2.52 15.92
C PRO A 425 34.83 -1.40 15.24
N THR A 426 36.16 -1.40 15.36
CA THR A 426 37.05 -0.39 14.77
C THR A 426 36.94 -0.30 13.25
N SER A 427 36.55 -1.39 12.59
CA SER A 427 36.31 -1.45 11.13
C SER A 427 34.89 -1.05 10.71
N VAL A 428 33.96 -0.89 11.65
CA VAL A 428 32.55 -0.66 11.36
C VAL A 428 32.26 0.84 11.32
N GLN A 429 31.79 1.34 10.17
CA GLN A 429 31.46 2.76 9.99
C GLN A 429 30.25 3.20 10.82
N ASN A 430 29.22 2.34 10.92
CA ASN A 430 28.00 2.62 11.68
C ASN A 430 27.90 1.74 12.93
N LYS A 431 28.49 2.22 14.02
CA LYS A 431 28.60 1.48 15.28
C LYS A 431 27.24 1.30 15.98
N ALA A 432 26.37 2.32 15.91
CA ALA A 432 24.99 2.24 16.40
C ALA A 432 24.17 1.18 15.66
N GLY A 433 24.31 1.10 14.33
CA GLY A 433 23.67 0.06 13.51
C GLY A 433 24.17 -1.35 13.83
N PHE A 434 25.45 -1.49 14.19
CA PHE A 434 26.02 -2.75 14.63
C PHE A 434 25.49 -3.18 16.00
N LEU A 435 25.44 -2.26 16.98
CA LEU A 435 24.82 -2.52 18.28
C LEU A 435 23.33 -2.92 18.14
N CYS A 436 22.57 -2.20 17.30
CA CYS A 436 21.19 -2.57 16.95
C CYS A 436 21.09 -4.00 16.40
N SER A 437 22.03 -4.42 15.57
CA SER A 437 22.07 -5.78 15.02
C SER A 437 22.28 -6.83 16.11
N ILE A 438 23.17 -6.57 17.08
CA ILE A 438 23.40 -7.47 18.23
C ILE A 438 22.13 -7.56 19.07
N MET A 439 21.53 -6.43 19.42
CA MET A 439 20.29 -6.36 20.19
C MET A 439 19.15 -7.12 19.49
N LYS A 440 19.04 -7.02 18.16
CA LYS A 440 18.05 -7.78 17.39
C LYS A 440 18.26 -9.29 17.53
N ARG A 441 19.50 -9.77 17.49
CA ARG A 441 19.81 -11.21 17.68
C ARG A 441 19.41 -11.69 19.07
N HIS A 442 19.69 -10.91 20.11
CA HIS A 442 19.28 -11.24 21.49
C HIS A 442 17.76 -11.22 21.64
N ARG A 443 17.06 -10.24 21.07
CA ARG A 443 15.59 -10.21 21.07
C ARG A 443 14.97 -11.39 20.32
N GLU A 444 15.59 -11.84 19.23
CA GLU A 444 15.17 -13.05 18.51
C GLU A 444 15.45 -14.32 19.30
N ALA A 445 16.51 -14.36 20.09
CA ALA A 445 16.82 -15.46 21.00
C ALA A 445 15.93 -15.48 22.25
N ALA A 446 15.52 -14.31 22.76
CA ALA A 446 14.70 -14.12 23.95
C ALA A 446 13.17 -14.12 23.67
N GLY A 447 12.75 -14.27 22.40
CA GLY A 447 11.35 -14.37 22.03
C GLY A 447 10.61 -15.47 22.81
N PRO A 448 9.27 -15.37 22.95
CA PRO A 448 8.48 -16.30 23.76
C PRO A 448 8.81 -17.72 23.34
N ALA A 449 9.28 -18.52 24.30
CA ALA A 449 9.66 -19.91 24.10
C ALA A 449 8.69 -20.55 23.12
N ALA A 450 9.18 -20.86 21.93
CA ALA A 450 8.37 -21.46 20.89
C ALA A 450 7.65 -22.67 21.50
N PRO A 451 6.34 -22.84 21.25
CA PRO A 451 5.62 -23.98 21.78
C PRO A 451 6.42 -25.24 21.45
N PRO A 452 6.61 -26.15 22.42
CA PRO A 452 7.45 -27.34 22.23
C PRO A 452 6.90 -28.14 21.04
N GLY A 453 7.55 -28.00 19.88
CA GLY A 453 7.08 -28.58 18.62
C GLY A 453 7.42 -27.86 17.31
N THR A 454 8.03 -26.67 17.30
CA THR A 454 8.43 -26.01 16.03
C THR A 454 9.78 -26.53 15.51
N ASN A 455 9.85 -26.90 14.23
CA ASN A 455 11.03 -27.48 13.55
C ASN A 455 12.23 -26.53 13.35
N THR A 456 12.34 -25.46 14.11
CA THR A 456 13.37 -24.42 13.90
C THR A 456 14.78 -24.99 13.94
N THR A 457 15.08 -25.87 14.90
CA THR A 457 16.39 -26.52 15.03
C THR A 457 16.73 -27.45 13.85
N PRO A 458 15.90 -28.45 13.49
CA PRO A 458 16.25 -29.39 12.42
C PRO A 458 16.32 -28.75 11.03
N VAL A 459 15.53 -27.72 10.73
CA VAL A 459 15.58 -27.02 9.43
C VAL A 459 16.88 -26.25 9.28
N ARG A 460 17.30 -25.50 10.31
CA ARG A 460 18.56 -24.74 10.28
C ARG A 460 19.79 -25.64 10.25
N GLU A 461 19.79 -26.74 11.00
CA GLU A 461 20.86 -27.73 10.95
C GLU A 461 20.98 -28.37 9.57
N PHE A 462 19.87 -28.72 8.93
CA PHE A 462 19.87 -29.30 7.59
C PHE A 462 20.34 -28.28 6.53
N LEU A 463 19.90 -27.01 6.63
CA LEU A 463 20.41 -25.93 5.77
C LEU A 463 21.92 -25.75 5.92
N LYS A 464 22.44 -25.81 7.14
CA LYS A 464 23.90 -25.78 7.40
C LYS A 464 24.60 -26.98 6.76
N GLN A 465 24.05 -28.19 6.88
CA GLN A 465 24.60 -29.39 6.23
C GLN A 465 24.64 -29.27 4.70
N LEU A 466 23.60 -28.70 4.08
CA LEU A 466 23.58 -28.46 2.63
C LEU A 466 24.58 -27.38 2.20
N HIS A 467 24.77 -26.36 3.03
CA HIS A 467 25.77 -25.34 2.81
C HIS A 467 27.19 -25.92 2.88
N ASP A 468 27.48 -26.69 3.92
CA ASP A 468 28.79 -27.32 4.12
C ASP A 468 29.08 -28.36 3.01
N ALA A 469 28.05 -28.97 2.44
CA ALA A 469 28.15 -29.86 1.27
C ALA A 469 28.31 -29.11 -0.07
N GLY A 470 28.32 -27.77 -0.08
CA GLY A 470 28.42 -26.94 -1.28
C GLY A 470 27.21 -27.02 -2.22
N LYS A 471 26.09 -27.60 -1.75
CA LYS A 471 24.84 -27.74 -2.51
C LYS A 471 23.90 -26.55 -2.33
N PHE A 472 24.21 -25.66 -1.39
CA PHE A 472 23.35 -24.57 -1.01
C PHE A 472 24.18 -23.35 -0.62
N ASP A 473 23.76 -22.16 -1.06
CA ASP A 473 24.41 -20.90 -0.72
C ASP A 473 23.44 -20.08 0.13
N MET A 474 23.79 -19.89 1.41
CA MET A 474 22.95 -19.17 2.37
C MET A 474 22.65 -17.73 1.94
N HIS A 475 23.51 -17.11 1.13
CA HIS A 475 23.30 -15.72 0.68
C HIS A 475 22.36 -15.61 -0.51
N LYS A 476 22.05 -16.72 -1.20
CA LYS A 476 21.17 -16.74 -2.38
C LYS A 476 19.72 -17.09 -2.06
N MET A 477 19.42 -17.45 -0.82
CA MET A 477 18.06 -17.78 -0.38
C MET A 477 17.47 -16.60 0.36
N ASP A 478 16.27 -16.21 -0.03
CA ASP A 478 15.57 -15.12 0.66
C ASP A 478 15.16 -15.56 2.07
N GLU A 479 15.31 -14.66 3.05
CA GLU A 479 14.96 -14.90 4.45
C GLU A 479 13.49 -15.34 4.61
N CYS A 480 12.60 -14.89 3.72
CA CYS A 480 11.19 -15.31 3.72
C CYS A 480 11.01 -16.81 3.44
N ILE A 481 11.89 -17.42 2.63
CA ILE A 481 11.87 -18.87 2.35
C ILE A 481 12.30 -19.65 3.58
N ILE A 482 13.30 -19.15 4.33
CA ILE A 482 13.74 -19.77 5.58
C ILE A 482 12.59 -19.75 6.59
N GLN A 483 11.94 -18.60 6.76
CA GLN A 483 10.75 -18.48 7.62
C GLN A 483 9.62 -19.39 7.16
N ASP A 484 9.38 -19.53 5.85
CA ASP A 484 8.37 -20.44 5.32
C ASP A 484 8.66 -21.92 5.61
N LEU A 485 9.94 -22.32 5.62
CA LEU A 485 10.37 -23.68 5.95
C LEU A 485 10.23 -23.97 7.44
N GLU A 486 10.57 -23.00 8.29
CA GLU A 486 10.41 -23.08 9.74
C GLU A 486 8.93 -23.12 10.15
N ALA A 487 8.07 -22.42 9.40
CA ALA A 487 6.63 -22.42 9.60
C ALA A 487 5.92 -23.70 9.12
N MET A 488 6.64 -24.64 8.47
CA MET A 488 6.05 -25.92 8.08
C MET A 488 5.82 -26.84 9.31
N PRO A 489 4.77 -27.69 9.31
CA PRO A 489 4.53 -28.69 10.34
C PRO A 489 5.73 -29.63 10.56
N PRO A 490 5.81 -30.33 11.71
CA PRO A 490 6.86 -31.31 12.03
C PRO A 490 7.32 -32.16 10.85
N GLY A 491 8.60 -32.06 10.46
CA GLY A 491 9.18 -32.78 9.32
C GLY A 491 8.88 -32.24 7.91
N GLY A 492 7.96 -31.27 7.75
CA GLY A 492 7.65 -30.68 6.46
C GLY A 492 8.80 -29.86 5.87
N GLY A 493 9.45 -29.04 6.71
CA GLY A 493 10.60 -28.23 6.29
C GLY A 493 11.82 -29.08 5.92
N THR A 494 12.12 -30.13 6.69
CA THR A 494 13.21 -31.06 6.37
C THR A 494 12.89 -31.86 5.10
N ARG A 495 11.64 -32.29 4.89
CA ARG A 495 11.22 -32.95 3.65
C ARG A 495 11.36 -32.03 2.44
N ALA A 496 11.05 -30.74 2.58
CA ALA A 496 11.28 -29.76 1.52
C ALA A 496 12.77 -29.64 1.17
N LEU A 497 13.64 -29.64 2.18
CA LEU A 497 15.09 -29.59 1.99
C LEU A 497 15.66 -30.88 1.39
N GLU A 498 15.11 -32.06 1.72
CA GLU A 498 15.47 -33.32 1.06
C GLU A 498 15.12 -33.31 -0.43
N LEU A 499 13.90 -32.84 -0.78
CA LEU A 499 13.47 -32.71 -2.18
C LEU A 499 14.35 -31.69 -2.92
N TYR A 500 14.72 -30.60 -2.26
CA TYR A 500 15.65 -29.63 -2.80
C TYR A 500 17.04 -30.25 -3.03
N ALA A 501 17.57 -30.98 -2.05
CA ALA A 501 18.89 -31.61 -2.10
C ALA A 501 19.01 -32.74 -3.14
N ALA A 502 17.89 -33.37 -3.48
CA ALA A 502 17.78 -34.41 -4.51
C ALA A 502 17.61 -33.85 -5.93
N ALA A 503 17.26 -32.57 -6.07
CA ALA A 503 17.07 -31.93 -7.38
C ALA A 503 18.42 -31.60 -8.05
N ASP A 504 18.45 -31.62 -9.38
CA ASP A 504 19.60 -31.14 -10.16
C ASP A 504 19.58 -29.61 -10.26
N HIS A 505 20.47 -28.97 -9.50
CA HIS A 505 20.56 -27.52 -9.40
C HIS A 505 21.16 -26.84 -10.64
N ALA A 506 21.84 -27.57 -11.53
CA ALA A 506 22.46 -27.00 -12.72
C ALA A 506 21.43 -26.38 -13.69
N SER A 507 20.20 -26.89 -13.66
CA SER A 507 19.10 -26.46 -14.55
C SER A 507 18.23 -25.34 -13.98
N ILE A 508 18.41 -24.97 -12.71
CA ILE A 508 17.48 -24.10 -11.98
C ILE A 508 17.96 -22.65 -12.05
N ARG A 509 17.19 -21.80 -12.75
CA ARG A 509 17.50 -20.37 -12.90
C ARG A 509 17.22 -19.54 -11.64
N ASN A 510 16.25 -19.94 -10.82
CA ASN A 510 15.83 -19.21 -9.62
C ASN A 510 15.60 -20.17 -8.45
N MET A 511 16.53 -20.17 -7.49
CA MET A 511 16.53 -21.08 -6.34
C MET A 511 15.40 -20.77 -5.35
N SER A 512 15.18 -19.50 -5.00
CA SER A 512 14.07 -19.09 -4.12
C SER A 512 12.72 -19.50 -4.70
N GLY A 513 12.52 -19.28 -6.01
CA GLY A 513 11.30 -19.66 -6.71
C GLY A 513 11.08 -21.18 -6.73
N PHE A 514 12.14 -21.95 -6.99
CA PHE A 514 12.08 -23.41 -6.96
C PHE A 514 11.75 -23.95 -5.57
N MET A 515 12.41 -23.43 -4.53
CA MET A 515 12.15 -23.84 -3.14
C MET A 515 10.74 -23.47 -2.70
N LYS A 516 10.25 -22.28 -3.06
CA LYS A 516 8.85 -21.89 -2.83
C LYS A 516 7.87 -22.83 -3.53
N GLY A 517 8.21 -23.32 -4.72
CA GLY A 517 7.47 -24.36 -5.44
C GLY A 517 7.38 -25.67 -4.66
N ILE A 518 8.50 -26.16 -4.11
CA ILE A 518 8.55 -27.35 -3.26
C ILE A 518 7.67 -27.17 -2.01
N ILE A 519 7.83 -26.04 -1.31
CA ILE A 519 7.04 -25.72 -0.10
C ILE A 519 5.54 -25.71 -0.42
N ASN A 520 5.13 -25.04 -1.51
CA ASN A 520 3.74 -25.00 -1.93
C ASN A 520 3.20 -26.39 -2.33
N LYS A 521 4.02 -27.22 -2.97
CA LYS A 521 3.65 -28.61 -3.29
C LYS A 521 3.40 -29.41 -2.02
N LEU A 522 4.31 -29.37 -1.06
CA LEU A 522 4.16 -30.08 0.22
C LEU A 522 2.97 -29.58 1.03
N ARG A 523 2.69 -28.27 1.00
CA ARG A 523 1.47 -27.70 1.62
C ARG A 523 0.19 -28.28 1.01
N ARG A 524 0.15 -28.50 -0.31
CA ARG A 524 -0.98 -29.17 -0.98
C ARG A 524 -1.10 -30.65 -0.61
N GLU A 525 0.02 -31.32 -0.36
CA GLU A 525 0.09 -32.72 0.08
C GLU A 525 -0.26 -32.91 1.57
N GLY A 526 -0.64 -31.84 2.29
CA GLY A 526 -1.09 -31.92 3.68
C GLY A 526 -0.03 -31.51 4.71
N PHE A 527 1.17 -31.09 4.28
CA PHE A 527 2.19 -30.51 5.16
C PHE A 527 2.02 -28.99 5.33
N GLY A 528 0.78 -28.50 5.30
CA GLY A 528 0.45 -27.09 5.56
C GLY A 528 -0.06 -26.89 6.98
N PRO A 529 0.12 -25.69 7.57
CA PRO A 529 -0.55 -25.37 8.83
C PRO A 529 -2.08 -25.51 8.66
N PRO A 530 -2.79 -26.05 9.66
CA PRO A 530 -4.23 -26.23 9.59
C PRO A 530 -4.91 -24.87 9.32
N GLY A 531 -5.60 -24.76 8.18
CA GLY A 531 -6.29 -23.53 7.75
C GLY A 531 -5.73 -22.84 6.49
N GLN A 532 -4.50 -23.17 6.05
CA GLN A 532 -3.97 -22.70 4.76
C GLN A 532 -4.11 -23.78 3.68
N ARG A 533 -5.34 -24.08 3.25
CA ARG A 533 -5.53 -24.80 1.99
C ARG A 533 -5.45 -23.80 0.85
N VAL A 534 -4.35 -23.84 0.09
CA VAL A 534 -4.26 -23.12 -1.19
C VAL A 534 -5.36 -23.71 -2.09
N PRO A 535 -6.21 -22.88 -2.72
CA PRO A 535 -7.26 -23.35 -3.63
C PRO A 535 -6.71 -24.35 -4.66
N ILE A 536 -7.45 -25.43 -4.88
CA ILE A 536 -7.11 -26.47 -5.85
C ILE A 536 -7.44 -25.92 -7.24
N ASP A 537 -6.45 -25.38 -7.94
CA ASP A 537 -6.56 -25.23 -9.38
C ASP A 537 -6.45 -26.63 -10.03
N PRO A 538 -7.34 -27.03 -10.95
CA PRO A 538 -7.15 -28.23 -11.74
C PRO A 538 -5.86 -28.11 -12.57
N PRO A 539 -5.17 -29.23 -12.87
CA PRO A 539 -3.89 -29.18 -13.55
C PRO A 539 -4.04 -28.52 -14.93
N SER A 540 -3.45 -27.32 -15.06
CA SER A 540 -3.25 -26.63 -16.32
C SER A 540 -2.44 -27.52 -17.26
N SER A 541 -3.11 -28.07 -18.27
CA SER A 541 -2.46 -28.67 -19.44
C SER A 541 -1.86 -27.54 -20.29
N GLY A 542 -0.64 -27.08 -19.97
CA GLY A 542 -0.04 -26.02 -20.78
C GLY A 542 1.27 -25.40 -20.31
N SER A 543 1.97 -25.93 -19.31
CA SER A 543 3.32 -25.45 -18.98
C SER A 543 4.28 -26.63 -18.86
N SER A 544 5.08 -26.79 -19.91
CA SER A 544 6.26 -27.65 -19.96
C SER A 544 7.29 -27.17 -18.94
N TRP A 545 7.15 -27.64 -17.69
CA TRP A 545 8.26 -27.78 -16.77
C TRP A 545 8.69 -29.24 -16.85
N GLY A 546 9.93 -29.46 -17.29
CA GLY A 546 10.48 -30.77 -17.59
C GLY A 546 10.22 -31.76 -16.46
N GLN A 547 9.60 -32.90 -16.80
CA GLN A 547 9.57 -34.07 -15.94
C GLN A 547 11.02 -34.52 -15.68
N PRO A 548 11.38 -34.93 -14.44
CA PRO A 548 12.65 -35.59 -14.19
C PRO A 548 12.72 -36.94 -14.91
N PRO A 549 13.89 -37.39 -15.38
CA PRO A 549 14.03 -38.69 -16.04
C PRO A 549 13.66 -39.81 -15.07
N GLY A 550 12.70 -40.65 -15.47
CA GLY A 550 12.27 -41.82 -14.70
C GLY A 550 13.35 -42.90 -14.66
N ALA A 551 13.81 -43.23 -13.46
CA ALA A 551 14.56 -44.45 -13.17
C ALA A 551 14.01 -45.11 -11.91
N TRP A 552 12.91 -45.84 -12.07
CA TRP A 552 12.46 -46.87 -11.12
C TRP A 552 12.02 -48.09 -11.90
N THR A 553 12.97 -48.94 -12.27
CA THR A 553 12.71 -50.33 -12.65
C THR A 553 12.51 -51.13 -11.36
N GLN A 554 11.27 -51.56 -11.09
CA GLN A 554 11.03 -52.67 -10.16
C GLN A 554 11.37 -54.00 -10.85
N PRO A 555 12.09 -54.92 -10.18
CA PRO A 555 12.36 -56.24 -10.71
C PRO A 555 11.12 -57.13 -10.60
N GLY A 556 10.86 -57.87 -11.67
CA GLY A 556 9.68 -58.71 -11.82
C GLY A 556 9.55 -59.82 -10.78
N LYS A 557 8.30 -60.27 -10.62
CA LYS A 557 7.96 -61.61 -10.15
C LYS A 557 7.01 -62.22 -11.17
N GLY A 558 7.47 -63.28 -11.82
CA GLY A 558 6.63 -64.15 -12.64
C GLY A 558 5.82 -65.11 -11.76
N LYS A 559 4.59 -65.36 -12.15
CA LYS A 559 4.12 -66.60 -12.78
C LYS A 559 2.73 -66.38 -13.32
#